data_AF-A0A3R8SNN9-F1
#
_entry.id   AF-A0A3R8SNN9-F1
#
_cell.length_a   1.000
_cell.length_b   1.000
_cell.length_c   1.000
_cell.angle_alpha   90.00
_cell.angle_beta   90.00
_cell.angle_gamma   90.00
#
_symmetry.space_group_name_H-M   'P 1'
#
loop_
_entity.id
_entity.type
_entity.pdbx_description
1 polymer ?
#
loop_
_entity_poly.entity_id
_entity_poly.type
_entity_poly.pdbx_seq_one_letter_code
_entity_poly.pdbx_strand_id
1 'polypeptide(L)'
;SEYRGRYGLSVAELEAFHRPRLEVLAAAGPDVLALETVPDADEAAALLRVVRGLGVPAWLSYSVAGDRTRAGQPLEEAFALAADVDEIVAVGVNCCVPGDVDTAIETAARVTGKPVVVYPNSGETWDAGARRW
;
A
#
# COMPACT_ATOMS: atom_id res chain seq x y z
N SER A 1 -3.32 -8.90 -10.42
CA SER A 1 -4.01 -9.41 -9.21
C SER A 1 -3.41 -8.73 -7.99
N GLU A 2 -4.10 -8.70 -6.85
CA GLU A 2 -3.58 -8.08 -5.61
C GLU A 2 -2.21 -8.62 -5.16
N TYR A 3 -1.83 -9.83 -5.59
CA TYR A 3 -0.52 -10.44 -5.29
C TYR A 3 0.59 -10.17 -6.33
N ARG A 4 0.25 -9.59 -7.49
CA ARG A 4 1.19 -9.36 -8.61
C ARG A 4 1.18 -7.92 -9.16
N GLY A 5 0.13 -7.16 -8.91
CA GLY A 5 -0.13 -5.89 -9.61
C GLY A 5 -0.22 -6.07 -11.13
N ARG A 6 0.22 -5.04 -11.86
CA ARG A 6 0.33 -4.96 -13.33
C ARG A 6 -0.94 -5.41 -14.04
N TYR A 7 -2.03 -4.73 -13.73
CA TYR A 7 -3.35 -5.06 -14.28
C TYR A 7 -3.48 -4.78 -15.79
N GLY A 8 -2.46 -4.18 -16.42
CA GLY A 8 -2.54 -3.71 -17.80
C GLY A 8 -3.43 -2.49 -17.98
N LEU A 9 -3.74 -1.80 -16.87
CA LEU A 9 -4.55 -0.59 -16.81
C LEU A 9 -3.63 0.61 -16.61
N SER A 10 -4.01 1.74 -17.19
CA SER A 10 -3.39 3.03 -16.90
C SER A 10 -3.75 3.51 -15.50
N VAL A 11 -2.94 4.43 -14.96
CA VAL A 11 -3.22 5.11 -13.68
C VAL A 11 -4.59 5.78 -13.69
N ALA A 12 -5.04 6.33 -14.83
CA ALA A 12 -6.35 6.98 -14.95
C ALA A 12 -7.50 5.96 -14.86
N GLU A 13 -7.34 4.77 -15.43
CA GLU A 13 -8.34 3.70 -15.33
C GLU A 13 -8.41 3.14 -13.90
N LEU A 14 -7.26 2.99 -13.24
CA LEU A 14 -7.19 2.59 -11.82
C LEU A 14 -7.84 3.66 -10.91
N GLU A 15 -7.60 4.93 -11.20
CA GLU A 15 -8.22 6.04 -10.47
C GLU A 15 -9.75 6.00 -10.61
N ALA A 16 -10.25 5.86 -11.83
CA ALA A 16 -11.69 5.72 -12.10
C ALA A 16 -12.29 4.49 -11.40
N PHE A 17 -11.53 3.40 -11.31
CA PHE A 17 -11.95 2.18 -10.61
C PHE A 17 -12.06 2.38 -9.09
N HIS A 18 -11.10 3.05 -8.44
CA HIS A 18 -11.10 3.22 -6.99
C HIS A 18 -12.01 4.36 -6.48
N ARG A 19 -12.20 5.41 -7.31
CA ARG A 19 -12.92 6.64 -6.93
C ARG A 19 -14.28 6.40 -6.29
N PRO A 20 -15.21 5.62 -6.87
CA PRO A 20 -16.54 5.45 -6.28
C PRO A 20 -16.50 4.86 -4.87
N ARG A 21 -15.60 3.90 -4.63
CA ARG A 21 -15.46 3.26 -3.32
C ARG A 21 -14.90 4.22 -2.28
N LEU A 22 -13.85 4.96 -2.62
CA LEU A 22 -13.21 5.89 -1.68
C LEU A 22 -14.11 7.08 -1.36
N GLU A 23 -14.87 7.60 -2.32
CA GLU A 23 -15.85 8.66 -2.07
C GLU A 23 -16.97 8.20 -1.12
N VAL A 24 -17.49 6.98 -1.31
CA VAL A 24 -18.50 6.40 -0.41
C VAL A 24 -17.94 6.20 1.00
N LEU A 25 -16.73 5.66 1.13
CA LEU A 25 -16.10 5.46 2.44
C LEU A 25 -15.80 6.79 3.12
N ALA A 26 -15.27 7.79 2.41
CA ALA A 26 -15.00 9.11 2.98
C ALA A 26 -16.29 9.81 3.44
N ALA A 27 -17.39 9.70 2.67
CA ALA A 27 -18.68 10.27 3.04
C ALA A 27 -19.29 9.65 4.32
N ALA A 28 -18.88 8.44 4.70
CA ALA A 28 -19.28 7.82 5.96
C ALA A 28 -18.54 8.41 7.18
N GLY A 29 -17.56 9.30 6.98
CA GLY A 29 -16.81 9.99 8.03
C GLY A 29 -15.93 9.10 8.91
N PRO A 30 -15.12 8.17 8.36
CA PRO A 30 -14.18 7.42 9.17
C PRO A 30 -13.05 8.33 9.68
N ASP A 31 -12.40 7.92 10.78
CA ASP A 31 -11.22 8.65 11.29
C ASP A 31 -10.02 8.57 10.34
N VAL A 32 -9.88 7.45 9.63
CA VAL A 32 -8.77 7.18 8.70
C VAL A 32 -9.17 6.12 7.67
N LEU A 33 -8.61 6.21 6.46
CA LEU A 33 -8.72 5.20 5.41
C LEU A 33 -7.45 4.33 5.34
N ALA A 34 -7.64 3.02 5.25
CA ALA A 34 -6.55 2.08 4.98
C ALA A 34 -6.44 1.80 3.48
N LEU A 35 -5.38 2.31 2.83
CA LEU A 35 -5.03 1.95 1.45
C LEU A 35 -4.02 0.80 1.53
N GLU A 36 -4.52 -0.43 1.66
CA GLU A 36 -3.70 -1.56 2.06
C GLU A 36 -3.53 -2.66 1.01
N THR A 37 -2.48 -3.45 1.18
CA THR A 37 -2.13 -4.57 0.30
C THR A 37 -1.90 -4.10 -1.14
N VAL A 38 -1.40 -2.88 -1.34
CA VAL A 38 -1.17 -2.33 -2.67
C VAL A 38 0.08 -2.99 -3.26
N PRO A 39 -0.01 -3.76 -4.37
CA PRO A 39 1.15 -4.45 -4.93
C PRO A 39 1.95 -3.61 -5.92
N ASP A 40 1.40 -2.47 -6.36
CA ASP A 40 1.85 -1.77 -7.56
C ASP A 40 1.98 -0.25 -7.32
N ALA A 41 3.09 0.33 -7.76
CA ALA A 41 3.30 1.78 -7.69
C ALA A 41 2.28 2.56 -8.54
N ASP A 42 1.82 1.99 -9.67
CA ASP A 42 0.81 2.65 -10.51
C ASP A 42 -0.56 2.69 -9.82
N GLU A 43 -0.92 1.62 -9.09
CA GLU A 43 -2.14 1.56 -8.28
C GLU A 43 -2.05 2.53 -7.08
N ALA A 44 -0.90 2.60 -6.42
CA ALA A 44 -0.66 3.60 -5.39
C ALA A 44 -0.80 5.02 -5.93
N ALA A 45 -0.20 5.34 -7.08
CA ALA A 45 -0.33 6.66 -7.71
C ALA A 45 -1.80 7.01 -8.00
N ALA A 46 -2.59 6.04 -8.47
CA ALA A 46 -4.02 6.21 -8.68
C ALA A 46 -4.77 6.49 -7.36
N LEU A 47 -4.53 5.68 -6.33
CA LEU A 47 -5.15 5.86 -5.00
C LEU A 47 -4.82 7.23 -4.40
N LEU A 48 -3.56 7.67 -4.48
CA LEU A 48 -3.13 8.97 -3.98
C LEU A 48 -3.82 10.14 -4.69
N ARG A 49 -4.10 10.01 -6.00
CA ARG A 49 -4.91 11.01 -6.73
C ARG A 49 -6.35 11.05 -6.28
N VAL A 50 -6.94 9.91 -5.94
CA VAL A 50 -8.32 9.85 -5.44
C VAL A 50 -8.41 10.44 -4.03
N VAL A 51 -7.46 10.10 -3.14
CA VAL A 51 -7.51 10.52 -1.74
C VAL A 51 -7.32 12.03 -1.57
N ARG A 52 -6.55 12.67 -2.46
CA ARG A 52 -6.42 14.13 -2.50
C ARG A 52 -7.79 14.79 -2.62
N GLY A 53 -8.14 15.59 -1.61
CA GLY A 53 -9.42 16.31 -1.56
C GLY A 53 -10.60 15.54 -0.95
N LEU A 54 -10.42 14.30 -0.49
CA LEU A 54 -11.47 13.60 0.28
C LEU A 54 -11.61 14.14 1.72
N GLY A 55 -10.60 14.87 2.22
CA GLY A 55 -10.62 15.46 3.56
C GLY A 55 -10.52 14.46 4.71
N VAL A 56 -10.19 13.20 4.41
CA VAL A 56 -10.04 12.12 5.39
C VAL A 56 -8.58 11.64 5.37
N PRO A 57 -7.90 11.55 6.53
CA PRO A 57 -6.57 10.97 6.61
C PRO A 57 -6.51 9.54 6.09
N ALA A 58 -5.37 9.11 5.57
CA ALA A 58 -5.15 7.75 5.11
C ALA A 58 -3.74 7.27 5.40
N TRP A 59 -3.55 5.95 5.46
CA TRP A 59 -2.22 5.35 5.31
C TRP A 59 -2.15 4.53 4.03
N LEU A 60 -0.94 4.44 3.46
CA LEU A 60 -0.64 3.58 2.32
C LEU A 60 0.28 2.44 2.77
N SER A 61 -0.16 1.19 2.61
CA SER A 61 0.71 0.02 2.83
C SER A 61 0.85 -0.83 1.57
N TYR A 62 2.10 -1.13 1.25
CA TYR A 62 2.45 -2.00 0.13
C TYR A 62 2.51 -3.47 0.57
N SER A 63 2.09 -4.35 -0.33
CA SER A 63 2.55 -5.73 -0.28
C SER A 63 3.90 -5.85 -1.00
N VAL A 64 4.86 -6.52 -0.37
CA VAL A 64 6.28 -6.50 -0.79
C VAL A 64 6.89 -7.89 -0.90
N ALA A 65 8.02 -7.96 -1.60
CA ALA A 65 8.94 -9.10 -1.62
C ALA A 65 10.37 -8.57 -1.63
N GLY A 66 11.09 -8.74 -0.52
CA GLY A 66 12.39 -8.11 -0.30
C GLY A 66 12.31 -6.59 -0.33
N ASP A 67 13.11 -5.97 -1.19
CA ASP A 67 13.22 -4.51 -1.35
C ASP A 67 12.33 -3.92 -2.46
N ARG A 68 11.32 -4.70 -2.91
CA ARG A 68 10.42 -4.32 -4.00
C ARG A 68 8.95 -4.51 -3.64
N THR A 69 8.10 -3.74 -4.28
CA THR A 69 6.66 -4.04 -4.36
C THR A 69 6.44 -5.41 -5.02
N ARG A 70 5.26 -6.02 -4.85
CA ARG A 70 4.93 -7.27 -5.54
C ARG A 70 4.90 -7.17 -7.07
N ALA A 71 4.64 -5.98 -7.62
CA ALA A 71 4.75 -5.68 -9.05
C ALA A 71 6.20 -5.39 -9.49
N GLY A 72 7.14 -5.34 -8.56
CA GLY A 72 8.56 -5.29 -8.81
C GLY A 72 9.11 -3.88 -9.01
N GLN A 73 8.47 -2.84 -8.48
CA GLN A 73 9.08 -1.50 -8.37
C GLN A 73 9.94 -1.42 -7.09
N PRO A 74 11.06 -0.67 -7.08
CA PRO A 74 11.84 -0.44 -5.85
C PRO A 74 11.00 0.25 -4.78
N LEU A 75 11.15 -0.15 -3.51
CA LEU A 75 10.37 0.46 -2.42
C LEU A 75 10.68 1.95 -2.22
N GLU A 76 11.91 2.37 -2.51
CA GLU A 76 12.29 3.78 -2.45
C GLU A 76 11.44 4.63 -3.41
N GLU A 77 11.32 4.21 -4.67
CA GLU A 77 10.49 4.89 -5.67
C GLU A 77 9.00 4.83 -5.31
N ALA A 78 8.54 3.69 -4.80
CA ALA A 78 7.14 3.50 -4.42
C ALA A 78 6.74 4.41 -3.24
N PHE A 79 7.51 4.42 -2.16
CA PHE A 79 7.23 5.27 -1.00
C PHE A 79 7.33 6.77 -1.31
N ALA A 80 8.23 7.16 -2.22
CA ALA A 80 8.38 8.56 -2.62
C ALA A 80 7.08 9.17 -3.18
N LEU A 81 6.20 8.37 -3.78
CA LEU A 81 4.90 8.83 -4.29
C LEU A 81 4.03 9.47 -3.20
N ALA A 82 4.13 9.01 -1.96
CA ALA A 82 3.29 9.41 -0.84
C ALA A 82 3.92 10.48 0.07
N ALA A 83 5.17 10.88 -0.18
CA ALA A 83 5.91 11.82 0.66
C ALA A 83 5.18 13.19 0.75
N ASP A 84 4.77 13.73 -0.40
CA ASP A 84 4.15 15.05 -0.52
C ASP A 84 2.61 14.98 -0.70
N VAL A 85 1.97 14.00 -0.06
CA VAL A 85 0.51 13.88 -0.01
C VAL A 85 0.04 14.12 1.43
N ASP A 86 -0.57 15.27 1.68
CA ASP A 86 -0.94 15.73 3.02
C ASP A 86 -1.94 14.80 3.71
N GLU A 87 -2.87 14.22 2.95
CA GLU A 87 -3.84 13.26 3.46
C GLU A 87 -3.19 11.93 3.87
N ILE A 88 -1.97 11.62 3.40
CA ILE A 88 -1.24 10.42 3.82
C ILE A 88 -0.48 10.72 5.12
N VAL A 89 -1.00 10.18 6.23
CA VAL A 89 -0.41 10.39 7.56
C VAL A 89 0.61 9.32 7.96
N ALA A 90 0.62 8.18 7.26
CA ALA A 90 1.59 7.10 7.45
C ALA A 90 1.76 6.26 6.18
N VAL A 91 2.90 5.59 6.07
CA VAL A 91 3.20 4.64 5.00
C VAL A 91 3.72 3.32 5.57
N GLY A 92 3.74 2.24 4.82
CA GLY A 92 4.47 1.05 5.26
C GLY A 92 4.16 -0.21 4.49
N VAL A 93 4.16 -1.35 5.18
CA VAL A 93 4.01 -2.67 4.55
C VAL A 93 3.08 -3.59 5.33
N ASN A 94 2.37 -4.41 4.57
CA ASN A 94 1.54 -5.49 5.10
C ASN A 94 1.56 -6.70 4.16
N CYS A 95 1.01 -7.83 4.61
CA CYS A 95 0.90 -9.05 3.80
C CYS A 95 2.26 -9.53 3.21
N CYS A 96 3.35 -9.26 3.93
CA CYS A 96 4.71 -9.66 3.57
C CYS A 96 5.25 -10.69 4.58
N VAL A 97 6.40 -11.30 4.25
CA VAL A 97 7.09 -12.16 5.21
C VAL A 97 7.72 -11.29 6.30
N PRO A 98 7.75 -11.73 7.57
CA PRO A 98 8.32 -10.93 8.66
C PRO A 98 9.77 -10.46 8.41
N GLY A 99 10.56 -11.26 7.68
CA GLY A 99 11.95 -10.92 7.34
C GLY A 99 12.14 -9.72 6.42
N ASP A 100 11.08 -9.28 5.71
CA ASP A 100 11.15 -8.11 4.82
C ASP A 100 10.84 -6.79 5.54
N VAL A 101 10.34 -6.85 6.79
CA VAL A 101 9.76 -5.70 7.49
C VAL A 101 10.80 -4.65 7.88
N ASP A 102 11.95 -5.05 8.43
CA ASP A 102 12.95 -4.11 8.94
C ASP A 102 13.49 -3.18 7.83
N THR A 103 13.89 -3.76 6.69
CA THR A 103 14.35 -3.00 5.51
C THR A 103 13.27 -2.06 4.96
N ALA A 104 12.01 -2.51 4.97
CA ALA A 104 10.89 -1.69 4.53
C ALA A 104 10.64 -0.51 5.47
N ILE A 105 10.75 -0.70 6.81
CA ILE A 105 10.64 0.37 7.80
C ILE A 105 11.71 1.43 7.57
N GLU A 106 12.97 1.01 7.46
CA GLU A 106 14.10 1.92 7.25
C GLU A 106 13.93 2.75 5.97
N THR A 107 13.46 2.11 4.90
CA THR A 107 13.23 2.76 3.61
C THR A 107 12.06 3.73 3.68
N ALA A 108 10.91 3.32 4.21
CA ALA A 108 9.72 4.14 4.34
C ALA A 108 9.98 5.41 5.19
N ALA A 109 10.62 5.23 6.34
CA ALA A 109 10.94 6.33 7.26
C ALA A 109 11.93 7.32 6.63
N ARG A 110 12.98 6.82 5.96
CA ARG A 110 13.99 7.66 5.30
C ARG A 110 13.41 8.46 4.13
N VAL A 111 12.59 7.83 3.30
CA VAL A 111 12.10 8.42 2.05
C VAL A 111 11.00 9.44 2.30
N THR A 112 10.11 9.17 3.26
CA THR A 112 8.91 9.99 3.46
C THR A 112 8.98 10.90 4.69
N GLY A 113 9.80 10.55 5.68
CA GLY A 113 9.78 11.20 7.00
C GLY A 113 8.48 10.95 7.79
N LYS A 114 7.58 10.09 7.31
CA LYS A 114 6.28 9.81 7.93
C LYS A 114 6.36 8.63 8.89
N PRO A 115 5.43 8.54 9.86
CA PRO A 115 5.23 7.32 10.66
C PRO A 115 5.10 6.09 9.77
N VAL A 116 5.63 4.95 10.24
CA VAL A 116 5.58 3.69 9.52
C VAL A 116 4.57 2.73 10.14
N VAL A 117 3.67 2.17 9.33
CA VAL A 117 2.72 1.11 9.72
C VAL A 117 3.19 -0.26 9.23
N VAL A 118 3.24 -1.25 10.10
CA VAL A 118 3.65 -2.62 9.74
C VAL A 118 2.74 -3.67 10.35
N TYR A 119 2.28 -4.59 9.52
CA TYR A 119 1.45 -5.72 9.95
C TYR A 119 1.67 -6.91 8.99
N PRO A 120 2.79 -7.64 9.15
CA PRO A 120 3.17 -8.76 8.28
C PRO A 120 2.30 -10.00 8.52
N ASN A 121 2.48 -11.01 7.68
CA ASN A 121 1.89 -12.34 7.92
C ASN A 121 2.49 -12.97 9.19
N SER A 122 1.81 -13.98 9.76
CA SER A 122 2.24 -14.66 11.00
C SER A 122 3.63 -15.32 10.91
N GLY A 123 4.14 -15.54 9.69
CA GLY A 123 5.37 -16.28 9.43
C GLY A 123 5.17 -17.79 9.33
N GLU A 124 3.94 -18.27 9.56
CA GLU A 124 3.55 -19.65 9.34
C GLU A 124 3.62 -20.00 7.85
N THR A 125 4.06 -21.22 7.55
CA THR A 125 4.19 -21.69 6.18
C THR A 125 3.08 -22.66 5.91
N TRP A 126 2.16 -22.30 5.02
CA TRP A 126 1.09 -23.19 4.60
C TRP A 126 1.63 -24.50 4.03
N ASP A 127 1.33 -25.62 4.69
CA ASP A 127 1.56 -26.96 4.20
C ASP A 127 0.36 -27.39 3.34
N ALA A 128 0.52 -27.35 2.02
CA ALA A 128 -0.53 -27.72 1.08
C ALA A 128 -0.91 -29.21 1.15
N GLY A 129 0.00 -30.09 1.60
CA GLY A 129 -0.25 -31.52 1.76
C GLY A 129 -1.07 -31.81 3.02
N ALA A 130 -0.75 -31.14 4.11
CA ALA A 130 -1.44 -31.28 5.39
C ALA A 130 -2.65 -30.33 5.57
N ARG A 131 -2.86 -29.38 4.65
CA ARG A 131 -3.90 -28.33 4.70
C ARG A 131 -3.93 -27.57 6.02
N ARG A 132 -2.75 -27.21 6.52
CA ARG A 132 -2.59 -26.45 7.76
C ARG A 132 -1.50 -25.39 7.60
N TRP A 133 -1.57 -24.39 8.47
CA TRP A 133 -0.53 -23.39 8.68
C TRP A 133 0.61 -23.96 9.53
#